data_AF-A0A0M4HRC3-F1
#
_entry.id   AF-A0A0M4HRC3-F1
#
_cell.length_a   1.000
_cell.length_b   1.000
_cell.length_c   1.000
_cell.angle_alpha   90.00
_cell.angle_beta   90.00
_cell.angle_gamma   90.00
#
_symmetry.space_group_name_H-M   'P 1'
#
loop_
_entity.id
_entity.type
_entity.pdbx_description
1 polymer ?
#
loop_
_entity_poly.entity_id
_entity_poly.type
_entity_poly.pdbx_seq_one_letter_code
_entity_poly.pdbx_strand_id
1 'polypeptide(L)'
;MIRINKRRWLIGVSSCLLLGSWQQSTAVVLDTRAYTLGLISDYIGRSIVPTSSQMRHRIDSFYQDEQPLIDVLGTMLRSDHYAFKLAPNYQANCLNCHEFTILTSPRLAAQLNSSYRFQRIGWDEDENKTYMGQLSKPRLYNDQARLSFVAGAYARYGSHQADSFFISLANSTSKYSLLLKSLKQLGQEQIVANMRPGVPVSQRIAFVPEGKLRQYLQAQNPIVDSIQARNARRNR
;
A
#
# COMPACT_ATOMS: atom_id res chain seq x y z
N MET A 1 3.97 82.06 36.57
CA MET A 1 4.05 81.14 37.72
C MET A 1 3.80 79.72 37.23
N ILE A 2 4.67 78.77 37.64
CA ILE A 2 4.50 77.30 37.65
C ILE A 2 4.58 76.52 36.30
N ARG A 3 5.82 76.26 35.86
CA ARG A 3 6.51 74.94 35.77
C ARG A 3 5.64 73.64 35.75
N ILE A 4 5.84 72.75 34.77
CA ILE A 4 6.45 71.39 34.91
C ILE A 4 6.25 70.51 33.65
N ASN A 5 7.38 69.88 33.31
CA ASN A 5 7.71 68.91 32.28
C ASN A 5 7.30 67.46 32.70
N LYS A 6 7.03 66.52 31.77
CA LYS A 6 7.48 65.10 31.80
C LYS A 6 6.78 64.19 30.77
N ARG A 7 7.57 63.75 29.77
CA ARG A 7 7.86 62.37 29.28
C ARG A 7 6.80 61.24 29.39
N ARG A 8 6.99 60.29 28.44
CA ARG A 8 6.77 58.80 28.47
C ARG A 8 5.41 58.33 27.91
N TRP A 9 5.25 57.32 27.03
CA TRP A 9 6.08 56.20 26.55
C TRP A 9 5.72 55.84 25.09
N LEU A 10 6.73 55.40 24.32
CA LEU A 10 6.56 54.59 23.11
C LEU A 10 6.10 53.18 23.52
N ILE A 11 4.97 52.72 23.00
CA ILE A 11 4.64 51.30 22.97
C ILE A 11 4.64 50.90 21.50
N GLY A 12 5.78 50.36 21.05
CA GLY A 12 5.86 49.63 19.79
C GLY A 12 5.10 48.33 19.96
N VAL A 13 3.92 48.25 19.35
CA VAL A 13 3.22 46.97 19.18
C VAL A 13 3.93 46.25 18.03
N SER A 14 4.90 45.42 18.40
CA SER A 14 5.51 44.46 17.48
C SER A 14 4.47 43.37 17.20
N SER A 15 3.66 43.56 16.17
CA SER A 15 2.79 42.52 15.63
C SER A 15 3.67 41.45 14.99
N CYS A 16 4.08 40.46 15.78
CA CYS A 16 4.49 39.16 15.27
C CYS A 16 3.30 38.54 14.54
N LEU A 17 3.22 38.78 13.23
CA LEU A 17 2.46 37.98 12.30
C LEU A 17 3.12 36.59 12.27
N LEU A 18 2.70 35.73 13.20
CA LEU A 18 2.86 34.29 13.08
C LEU A 18 1.99 33.87 11.89
N LEU A 19 2.57 33.92 10.69
CA LEU A 19 2.09 33.18 9.53
C LEU A 19 2.28 31.70 9.83
N GLY A 20 1.40 31.15 10.67
CA GLY A 20 1.17 29.72 10.70
C GLY A 20 0.69 29.35 9.31
N SER A 21 1.55 28.73 8.52
CA SER A 21 1.11 28.03 7.32
C SER A 21 0.15 26.94 7.79
N TRP A 22 -1.14 27.23 7.72
CA TRP A 22 -2.20 26.23 7.75
C TRP A 22 -1.95 25.35 6.54
N GLN A 23 -1.15 24.31 6.73
CA GLN A 23 -0.94 23.27 5.76
C GLN A 23 -2.27 22.53 5.67
N GLN A 24 -3.15 23.01 4.77
CA GLN A 24 -4.38 22.32 4.41
C GLN A 24 -3.98 20.89 4.09
N SER A 25 -4.36 19.97 4.96
CA SER A 25 -4.23 18.54 4.71
C SER A 25 -5.12 18.23 3.52
N THR A 26 -4.55 18.26 2.31
CA THR A 26 -5.24 17.81 1.11
C THR A 26 -5.40 16.31 1.28
N ALA A 27 -6.62 15.86 1.54
CA ALA A 27 -6.94 14.45 1.59
C ALA A 27 -6.40 13.77 0.31
N VAL A 28 -5.58 12.75 0.48
CA VAL A 28 -5.02 11.99 -0.66
C VAL A 28 -6.14 11.21 -1.32
N VAL A 29 -6.22 11.26 -2.65
CA VAL A 29 -7.27 10.57 -3.43
C VAL A 29 -6.70 9.29 -4.01
N LEU A 30 -7.04 8.15 -3.40
CA LEU A 30 -6.57 6.84 -3.85
C LEU A 30 -7.48 6.28 -4.94
N ASP A 31 -6.90 5.86 -6.06
CA ASP A 31 -7.56 4.98 -7.03
C ASP A 31 -7.61 3.57 -6.43
N THR A 32 -8.82 3.07 -6.11
CA THR A 32 -9.01 1.79 -5.42
C THR A 32 -8.42 0.62 -6.17
N ARG A 33 -8.49 0.59 -7.50
CA ARG A 33 -7.94 -0.52 -8.29
C ARG A 33 -6.42 -0.52 -8.21
N ALA A 34 -5.79 0.63 -8.44
CA ALA A 34 -4.34 0.76 -8.44
C ALA A 34 -3.76 0.55 -7.03
N TYR A 35 -4.40 1.12 -6.01
CA TYR A 35 -4.04 0.89 -4.61
C TYR A 35 -4.10 -0.60 -4.26
N THR A 36 -5.22 -1.27 -4.56
CA THR A 36 -5.36 -2.71 -4.32
C THR A 36 -4.34 -3.54 -5.11
N LEU A 37 -4.01 -3.15 -6.34
CA LEU A 37 -2.97 -3.81 -7.14
C LEU A 37 -1.58 -3.71 -6.49
N GLY A 38 -1.29 -2.63 -5.77
CA GLY A 38 -0.07 -2.49 -4.97
C GLY A 38 -0.07 -3.39 -3.74
N LEU A 39 -1.23 -3.58 -3.12
CA LEU A 39 -1.41 -4.39 -1.90
C LEU A 39 -1.30 -5.89 -2.14
N ILE A 40 -1.87 -6.41 -3.24
CA ILE A 40 -2.01 -7.86 -3.41
C ILE A 40 -0.64 -8.55 -3.50
N SER A 41 -0.51 -9.69 -2.84
CA SER A 41 0.64 -10.57 -2.92
C SER A 41 0.74 -11.19 -4.30
N ASP A 42 1.94 -11.14 -4.85
CA ASP A 42 2.34 -11.86 -6.06
C ASP A 42 3.68 -12.57 -5.81
N TYR A 43 3.84 -13.12 -4.60
CA TYR A 43 4.93 -14.05 -4.28
C TYR A 43 4.92 -15.16 -5.32
N ILE A 44 5.99 -15.25 -6.14
CA ILE A 44 6.13 -16.10 -7.34
C ILE A 44 5.07 -15.91 -8.45
N GLY A 45 4.33 -14.80 -8.39
CA GLY A 45 3.22 -14.47 -9.28
C GLY A 45 1.85 -14.53 -8.59
N ARG A 46 0.81 -14.11 -9.31
CA ARG A 46 -0.57 -14.19 -8.83
C ARG A 46 -1.18 -15.55 -9.16
N SER A 47 -1.47 -16.35 -8.14
CA SER A 47 -2.16 -17.63 -8.34
C SER A 47 -3.68 -17.45 -8.41
N ILE A 48 -4.31 -18.03 -9.43
CA ILE A 48 -5.77 -18.11 -9.57
C ILE A 48 -6.21 -19.54 -9.91
N VAL A 49 -7.41 -19.88 -9.44
CA VAL A 49 -8.12 -21.12 -9.79
C VAL A 49 -9.51 -20.72 -10.31
N PRO A 50 -9.69 -20.48 -11.63
CA PRO A 50 -10.90 -19.85 -12.17
C PRO A 50 -12.19 -20.65 -11.96
N THR A 51 -12.08 -21.98 -11.85
CA THR A 51 -13.22 -22.89 -11.65
C THR A 51 -13.60 -23.05 -10.18
N SER A 52 -12.73 -22.68 -9.24
CA SER A 52 -13.02 -22.76 -7.81
C SER A 52 -13.90 -21.59 -7.38
N SER A 53 -15.06 -21.90 -6.80
CA SER A 53 -16.01 -20.90 -6.28
C SER A 53 -15.39 -20.02 -5.18
N GLN A 54 -14.45 -20.57 -4.40
CA GLN A 54 -13.75 -19.86 -3.34
C GLN A 54 -12.65 -18.94 -3.89
N MET A 55 -11.89 -19.41 -4.88
CA MET A 55 -10.66 -18.75 -5.35
C MET A 55 -10.90 -17.78 -6.51
N ARG A 56 -11.94 -18.00 -7.33
CA ARG A 56 -12.23 -17.19 -8.52
C ARG A 56 -12.38 -15.69 -8.23
N HIS A 57 -12.97 -15.35 -7.08
CA HIS A 57 -13.27 -13.97 -6.69
C HIS A 57 -12.32 -13.41 -5.63
N ARG A 58 -11.26 -14.16 -5.28
CA ARG A 58 -10.29 -13.73 -4.28
C ARG A 58 -9.50 -12.52 -4.77
N ILE A 59 -9.46 -11.48 -3.93
CA ILE A 59 -8.53 -10.36 -4.08
C ILE A 59 -7.19 -10.81 -3.53
N ASP A 60 -7.16 -11.13 -2.24
CA ASP A 60 -6.01 -11.69 -1.54
C ASP A 60 -6.39 -12.23 -0.15
N SER A 61 -5.42 -12.82 0.53
CA SER A 61 -5.46 -13.12 1.96
C SER A 61 -4.57 -12.14 2.73
N PHE A 62 -5.04 -11.73 3.91
CA PHE A 62 -4.36 -10.78 4.78
C PHE A 62 -4.17 -11.41 6.17
N TYR A 63 -3.01 -11.21 6.78
CA TYR A 63 -2.78 -11.63 8.16
C TYR A 63 -3.67 -10.81 9.12
N GLN A 64 -4.01 -11.37 10.28
CA GLN A 64 -4.75 -10.65 11.33
C GLN A 64 -4.06 -9.35 11.74
N ASP A 65 -2.73 -9.29 11.72
CA ASP A 65 -1.98 -8.07 12.02
C ASP A 65 -2.16 -6.97 10.96
N GLU A 66 -2.60 -7.34 9.76
CA GLU A 66 -2.95 -6.45 8.66
C GLU A 66 -4.40 -5.92 8.76
N GLN A 67 -5.11 -6.13 9.87
CA GLN A 67 -6.48 -5.62 10.04
C GLN A 67 -6.65 -4.12 9.75
N PRO A 68 -5.74 -3.21 10.20
CA PRO A 68 -5.86 -1.78 9.86
C PRO A 68 -5.87 -1.52 8.34
N LEU A 69 -5.14 -2.32 7.57
CA LEU A 69 -5.12 -2.25 6.12
C LEU A 69 -6.45 -2.76 5.52
N ILE A 70 -7.01 -3.82 6.07
CA ILE A 70 -8.33 -4.35 5.67
C ILE A 70 -9.43 -3.31 5.91
N ASP A 71 -9.38 -2.59 7.03
CA ASP A 71 -10.38 -1.57 7.38
C ASP A 71 -10.38 -0.39 6.39
N VAL A 72 -9.18 0.06 6.00
CA VAL A 72 -9.00 1.12 4.99
C VAL A 72 -9.48 0.63 3.63
N LEU A 73 -9.04 -0.56 3.20
CA LEU A 73 -9.48 -1.13 1.94
C LEU A 73 -11.01 -1.35 1.91
N GLY A 74 -11.61 -1.86 2.99
CA GLY A 74 -13.06 -2.04 3.11
C GLY A 74 -13.84 -0.73 3.05
N THR A 75 -13.26 0.38 3.49
CA THR A 75 -13.86 1.72 3.35
C THR A 75 -13.80 2.19 1.89
N MET A 76 -12.65 2.02 1.23
CA MET A 76 -12.50 2.33 -0.20
C MET A 76 -13.44 1.51 -1.08
N LEU A 77 -13.56 0.21 -0.81
CA LEU A 77 -14.46 -0.68 -1.55
C LEU A 77 -15.93 -0.28 -1.40
N ARG A 78 -16.35 0.13 -0.20
CA ARG A 78 -17.72 0.65 0.04
C ARG A 78 -17.96 1.95 -0.72
N SER A 79 -17.01 2.88 -0.65
CA SER A 79 -17.08 4.18 -1.34
C SER A 79 -17.21 4.00 -2.85
N ASP A 80 -16.47 3.06 -3.44
CA ASP A 80 -16.50 2.79 -4.88
C ASP A 80 -17.57 1.76 -5.28
N HIS A 81 -18.48 1.43 -4.36
CA HIS A 81 -19.59 0.50 -4.57
C HIS A 81 -19.17 -0.87 -5.11
N TYR A 82 -18.04 -1.41 -4.64
CA TYR A 82 -17.69 -2.81 -4.86
C TYR A 82 -18.45 -3.70 -3.87
N ALA A 83 -19.13 -4.73 -4.39
CA ALA A 83 -19.54 -5.84 -3.55
C ALA A 83 -18.30 -6.64 -3.11
N PHE A 84 -18.12 -6.83 -1.80
CA PHE A 84 -17.02 -7.61 -1.25
C PHE A 84 -17.46 -8.40 -0.02
N LYS A 85 -16.70 -9.45 0.31
CA LYS A 85 -16.85 -10.23 1.54
C LYS A 85 -15.49 -10.41 2.18
N LEU A 86 -15.48 -10.31 3.51
CA LEU A 86 -14.38 -10.73 4.36
C LEU A 86 -14.80 -12.04 5.02
N ALA A 87 -13.94 -13.05 4.97
CA ALA A 87 -14.17 -14.31 5.65
C ALA A 87 -12.86 -14.81 6.25
N PRO A 88 -12.87 -15.37 7.46
CA PRO A 88 -11.71 -16.08 7.96
C PRO A 88 -11.33 -17.23 7.02
N ASN A 89 -10.03 -17.45 6.83
CA ASN A 89 -9.53 -18.56 6.05
C ASN A 89 -9.59 -19.84 6.89
N TYR A 90 -10.74 -20.50 6.90
CA TYR A 90 -10.87 -21.83 7.52
C TYR A 90 -10.63 -22.91 6.47
N GLN A 91 -9.51 -23.60 6.60
CA GLN A 91 -9.21 -24.82 5.85
C GLN A 91 -9.02 -25.96 6.85
N ALA A 92 -9.68 -27.09 6.60
CA ALA A 92 -9.48 -28.29 7.40
C ALA A 92 -7.98 -28.68 7.35
N ASN A 93 -7.43 -29.11 8.49
CA ASN A 93 -6.02 -29.52 8.62
C ASN A 93 -4.97 -28.42 8.35
N CYS A 94 -5.35 -27.14 8.36
CA CYS A 94 -4.39 -26.05 8.27
C CYS A 94 -4.11 -25.40 9.63
N LEU A 95 -2.88 -25.57 10.14
CA LEU A 95 -2.47 -25.10 11.46
C LEU A 95 -2.70 -23.60 11.65
N ASN A 96 -2.31 -22.79 10.66
CA ASN A 96 -2.24 -21.33 10.79
C ASN A 96 -3.23 -20.59 9.87
N CYS A 97 -4.14 -21.28 9.17
CA CYS A 97 -5.04 -20.60 8.24
C CYS A 97 -6.00 -19.63 8.95
N HIS A 98 -6.35 -19.91 10.20
CA HIS A 98 -7.18 -19.04 11.04
C HIS A 98 -6.55 -17.65 11.28
N GLU A 99 -5.23 -17.49 11.07
CA GLU A 99 -4.53 -16.20 11.14
C GLU A 99 -4.77 -15.30 9.93
N PHE A 100 -5.52 -15.78 8.93
CA PHE A 100 -5.76 -15.04 7.70
C PHE A 100 -7.24 -14.70 7.51
N THR A 101 -7.48 -13.50 7.00
CA THR A 101 -8.78 -13.08 6.46
C THR A 101 -8.69 -13.03 4.94
N ILE A 102 -9.61 -13.72 4.27
CA ILE A 102 -9.76 -13.69 2.82
C ILE A 102 -10.69 -12.54 2.44
N LEU A 103 -10.21 -11.68 1.54
CA LEU A 103 -11.02 -10.67 0.88
C LEU A 103 -11.43 -11.17 -0.50
N THR A 104 -12.73 -11.16 -0.78
CA THR A 104 -13.28 -11.50 -2.10
C THR A 104 -14.09 -10.33 -2.65
N SER A 105 -14.00 -10.10 -3.96
CA SER A 105 -14.86 -9.15 -4.69
C SER A 105 -14.89 -9.53 -6.17
N PRO A 106 -16.03 -9.97 -6.73
CA PRO A 106 -16.08 -10.45 -8.11
C PRO A 106 -15.61 -9.43 -9.14
N ARG A 107 -16.12 -8.19 -9.04
CA ARG A 107 -15.81 -7.10 -9.99
C ARG A 107 -14.35 -6.68 -9.89
N LEU A 108 -13.85 -6.45 -8.68
CA LEU A 108 -12.47 -6.00 -8.48
C LEU A 108 -11.47 -7.11 -8.81
N ALA A 109 -11.74 -8.37 -8.45
CA ALA A 109 -10.87 -9.49 -8.77
C ALA A 109 -10.69 -9.64 -10.29
N ALA A 110 -11.77 -9.52 -11.07
CA ALA A 110 -11.69 -9.53 -12.53
C ALA A 110 -10.82 -8.39 -13.08
N GLN A 111 -10.97 -7.17 -12.54
CA GLN A 111 -10.16 -6.02 -12.93
C GLN A 111 -8.68 -6.21 -12.57
N LEU A 112 -8.37 -6.67 -11.36
CA LEU A 112 -6.99 -6.95 -10.94
C LEU A 112 -6.37 -8.05 -11.80
N ASN A 113 -7.08 -9.16 -12.00
CA ASN A 113 -6.63 -10.28 -12.82
C ASN A 113 -6.34 -9.84 -14.27
N SER A 114 -7.09 -8.90 -14.83
CA SER A 114 -6.81 -8.36 -16.17
C SER A 114 -5.44 -7.66 -16.31
N SER A 115 -4.80 -7.34 -15.19
CA SER A 115 -3.45 -6.76 -15.15
C SER A 115 -2.33 -7.80 -15.30
N TYR A 116 -2.67 -9.08 -15.20
CA TYR A 116 -1.74 -10.21 -15.23
C TYR A 116 -1.85 -10.98 -16.54
N ARG A 117 -0.71 -11.53 -16.97
CA ARG A 117 -0.65 -12.55 -18.02
C ARG A 117 -0.52 -13.90 -17.34
N PHE A 118 -1.56 -14.71 -17.44
CA PHE A 118 -1.62 -16.02 -16.79
C PHE A 118 -1.10 -17.14 -17.69
N GLN A 119 -0.37 -18.06 -17.07
CA GLN A 119 0.02 -19.34 -17.64
C GLN A 119 -0.50 -20.46 -16.74
N ARG A 120 -0.98 -21.55 -17.34
CA ARG A 120 -1.41 -22.71 -16.59
C ARG A 120 -0.18 -23.41 -15.98
N ILE A 121 -0.24 -23.74 -14.70
CA ILE A 121 0.87 -24.39 -13.98
C ILE A 121 0.53 -25.81 -13.52
N GLY A 122 -0.74 -26.20 -13.53
CA GLY A 122 -1.13 -27.55 -13.11
C GLY A 122 -2.59 -27.65 -12.73
N TRP A 123 -2.84 -28.52 -11.75
CA TRP A 123 -4.14 -28.77 -11.13
C TRP A 123 -3.99 -28.65 -9.60
N ASP A 124 -5.06 -28.25 -8.89
CA ASP A 124 -5.13 -28.39 -7.44
C ASP A 124 -5.64 -29.78 -7.02
N GLU A 125 -5.78 -30.00 -5.71
CA GLU A 125 -6.23 -31.27 -5.12
C GLU A 125 -7.66 -31.65 -5.52
N ASP A 126 -8.48 -30.65 -5.87
CA ASP A 126 -9.86 -30.80 -6.31
C ASP A 126 -9.97 -30.88 -7.85
N GLU A 127 -8.87 -31.19 -8.55
CA GLU A 127 -8.77 -31.25 -10.01
C GLU A 127 -9.17 -29.95 -10.74
N ASN A 128 -9.06 -28.79 -10.09
CA ASN A 128 -9.26 -27.50 -10.74
C ASN A 128 -7.98 -27.01 -11.42
N LYS A 129 -8.13 -26.31 -12.55
CA LYS A 129 -6.99 -25.76 -13.28
C LYS A 129 -6.38 -24.58 -12.52
N THR A 130 -5.10 -24.67 -12.21
CA THR A 130 -4.34 -23.62 -11.53
C THR A 130 -3.49 -22.82 -12.51
N TYR A 131 -3.50 -21.50 -12.36
CA TYR A 131 -2.76 -20.57 -13.19
C TYR A 131 -1.90 -19.63 -12.36
N MET A 132 -0.70 -19.32 -12.87
CA MET A 132 0.18 -18.31 -12.30
C MET A 132 0.27 -17.10 -13.23
N GLY A 133 0.06 -15.91 -12.67
CA GLY A 133 0.04 -14.64 -13.36
C GLY A 133 1.31 -13.83 -13.14
N GLN A 134 1.90 -13.33 -14.21
CA GLN A 134 2.92 -12.28 -14.14
C GLN A 134 2.29 -10.92 -14.44
N LEU A 135 2.61 -9.91 -13.62
CA LEU A 135 2.05 -8.57 -13.81
C LEU A 135 2.59 -7.97 -15.12
N SER A 136 1.70 -7.56 -16.03
CA SER A 136 2.08 -7.15 -17.39
C SER A 136 1.31 -5.94 -17.94
N LYS A 137 0.03 -5.79 -17.58
CA LYS A 137 -0.84 -4.72 -18.09
C LYS A 137 -1.57 -3.99 -16.96
N PRO A 138 -0.84 -3.38 -15.99
CA PRO A 138 -1.43 -2.82 -14.76
C PRO A 138 -2.31 -1.57 -14.97
N ARG A 139 -2.33 -0.99 -16.19
CA ARG A 139 -3.13 0.20 -16.54
C ARG A 139 -2.88 1.40 -15.62
N LEU A 140 -1.62 1.66 -15.26
CA LEU A 140 -1.17 2.82 -14.48
C LEU A 140 -0.87 4.01 -15.41
N TYR A 141 -1.91 4.55 -16.03
CA TYR A 141 -1.79 5.54 -17.12
C TYR A 141 -1.41 6.94 -16.64
N ASN A 142 -1.90 7.35 -15.46
CA ASN A 142 -1.69 8.68 -14.91
C ASN A 142 -0.99 8.63 -13.54
N ASP A 143 -0.59 9.80 -13.04
CA ASP A 143 0.16 9.91 -11.79
C ASP A 143 -0.66 9.50 -10.58
N GLN A 144 -1.98 9.77 -10.56
CA GLN A 144 -2.84 9.33 -9.47
C GLN A 144 -2.84 7.80 -9.33
N ALA A 145 -2.94 7.06 -10.44
CA ALA A 145 -2.87 5.61 -10.43
C ALA A 145 -1.48 5.11 -9.97
N ARG A 146 -0.39 5.76 -10.40
CA ARG A 146 0.97 5.42 -9.95
C ARG A 146 1.16 5.69 -8.46
N LEU A 147 0.75 6.86 -7.98
CA LEU A 147 0.78 7.26 -6.57
C LEU A 147 -0.02 6.27 -5.72
N SER A 148 -1.22 5.92 -6.17
CA SER A 148 -2.08 4.94 -5.47
C SER A 148 -1.44 3.55 -5.45
N PHE A 149 -0.88 3.09 -6.57
CA PHE A 149 -0.16 1.81 -6.64
C PHE A 149 1.04 1.74 -5.69
N VAL A 150 1.89 2.76 -5.69
CA VAL A 150 3.05 2.84 -4.79
C VAL A 150 2.59 2.95 -3.33
N ALA A 151 1.54 3.73 -3.05
CA ALA A 151 0.96 3.84 -1.70
C ALA A 151 0.40 2.51 -1.21
N GLY A 152 -0.28 1.73 -2.06
CA GLY A 152 -0.75 0.39 -1.71
C GLY A 152 0.42 -0.53 -1.39
N ALA A 153 1.42 -0.60 -2.27
CA ALA A 153 2.61 -1.42 -2.01
C ALA A 153 3.32 -1.02 -0.71
N TYR A 154 3.44 0.29 -0.43
CA TYR A 154 4.01 0.79 0.81
C TYR A 154 3.15 0.45 2.04
N ALA A 155 1.84 0.59 1.96
CA ALA A 155 0.94 0.32 3.09
C ALA A 155 1.06 -1.12 3.61
N ARG A 156 1.38 -2.07 2.72
CA ARG A 156 1.55 -3.48 3.09
C ARG A 156 2.99 -3.90 3.33
N TYR A 157 3.89 -3.50 2.44
CA TYR A 157 5.27 -3.99 2.39
C TYR A 157 6.30 -2.96 2.86
N GLY A 158 5.80 -1.85 3.39
CA GLY A 158 6.60 -0.67 3.67
C GLY A 158 7.19 -0.64 5.06
N SER A 159 8.25 0.15 5.18
CA SER A 159 8.72 0.69 6.44
C SER A 159 9.32 2.06 6.21
N HIS A 160 9.52 2.84 7.26
CA HIS A 160 10.21 4.11 7.16
C HIS A 160 11.16 4.32 8.33
N GLN A 161 12.16 5.15 8.11
CA GLN A 161 13.10 5.61 9.13
C GLN A 161 13.52 7.03 8.79
N ALA A 162 13.23 7.97 9.69
CA ALA A 162 13.38 9.40 9.42
C ALA A 162 12.70 9.78 8.07
N ASP A 163 13.42 10.41 7.16
CA ASP A 163 12.91 10.79 5.83
C ASP A 163 12.98 9.68 4.78
N SER A 164 13.53 8.51 5.11
CA SER A 164 13.70 7.40 4.17
C SER A 164 12.55 6.42 4.23
N PHE A 165 12.05 6.04 3.06
CA PHE A 165 10.97 5.07 2.89
C PHE A 165 11.52 3.81 2.23
N PHE A 166 10.98 2.67 2.63
CA PHE A 166 11.40 1.36 2.17
C PHE A 166 10.19 0.55 1.71
N ILE A 167 10.36 -0.25 0.66
CA ILE A 167 9.41 -1.30 0.25
C ILE A 167 10.20 -2.60 0.15
N SER A 168 9.78 -3.64 0.88
CA SER A 168 10.46 -4.94 0.92
C SER A 168 9.54 -6.05 0.42
N LEU A 169 9.95 -6.72 -0.65
CA LEU A 169 9.20 -7.80 -1.30
C LEU A 169 9.99 -9.11 -1.27
N ALA A 170 9.28 -10.23 -1.35
CA ALA A 170 9.87 -11.56 -1.50
C ALA A 170 9.34 -12.18 -2.80
N ASN A 171 10.24 -12.69 -3.66
CA ASN A 171 9.91 -13.38 -4.91
C ASN A 171 8.87 -12.66 -5.81
N SER A 172 8.82 -11.32 -5.80
CA SER A 172 7.77 -10.53 -6.48
C SER A 172 8.34 -9.72 -7.66
N THR A 173 9.09 -10.38 -8.54
CA THR A 173 9.92 -9.74 -9.58
C THR A 173 9.14 -8.79 -10.49
N SER A 174 7.93 -9.14 -10.91
CA SER A 174 7.13 -8.26 -11.77
C SER A 174 6.64 -7.01 -11.06
N LYS A 175 6.22 -7.11 -9.78
CA LYS A 175 5.84 -5.96 -8.96
C LYS A 175 7.04 -5.08 -8.64
N TYR A 176 8.18 -5.67 -8.29
CA TYR A 176 9.43 -4.95 -8.02
C TYR A 176 9.83 -4.06 -9.20
N SER A 177 9.87 -4.63 -10.41
CA SER A 177 10.17 -3.87 -11.63
C SER A 177 9.15 -2.75 -11.90
N LEU A 178 7.86 -3.02 -11.66
CA LEU A 178 6.82 -2.00 -11.84
C LEU A 178 6.91 -0.87 -10.81
N LEU A 179 7.29 -1.16 -9.56
CA LEU A 179 7.53 -0.15 -8.52
C LEU A 179 8.68 0.77 -8.91
N LEU A 180 9.82 0.22 -9.34
CA LEU A 180 10.95 1.03 -9.80
C LEU A 180 10.57 1.92 -10.98
N LYS A 181 9.82 1.38 -11.95
CA LYS A 181 9.30 2.16 -13.07
C LYS A 181 8.36 3.28 -12.61
N SER A 182 7.44 2.97 -11.69
CA SER A 182 6.45 3.94 -11.19
C SER A 182 7.12 5.06 -10.40
N LEU A 183 8.10 4.75 -9.55
CA LEU A 183 8.87 5.74 -8.79
C LEU A 183 9.64 6.69 -9.73
N LYS A 184 10.33 6.15 -10.75
CA LYS A 184 11.00 6.97 -11.77
C LYS A 184 10.03 7.87 -12.55
N GLN A 185 8.86 7.34 -12.92
CA GLN A 185 7.82 8.11 -13.61
C GLN A 185 7.19 9.20 -12.74
N LEU A 186 7.24 9.04 -11.41
CA LEU A 186 6.86 10.05 -10.43
C LEU A 186 8.01 11.01 -10.09
N GLY A 187 9.08 11.02 -10.90
CA GLY A 187 10.22 11.94 -10.74
C GLY A 187 11.12 11.63 -9.54
N GLN A 188 11.06 10.42 -8.97
CA GLN A 188 11.95 10.06 -7.87
C GLN A 188 13.34 9.69 -8.40
N GLU A 189 14.35 10.46 -8.04
CA GLU A 189 15.72 10.30 -8.54
C GLU A 189 16.59 9.44 -7.62
N GLN A 190 16.44 9.62 -6.30
CA GLN A 190 17.24 8.93 -5.29
C GLN A 190 16.61 7.60 -4.89
N ILE A 191 16.71 6.60 -5.78
CA ILE A 191 16.22 5.24 -5.54
C ILE A 191 17.40 4.27 -5.41
N VAL A 192 17.55 3.65 -4.25
CA VAL A 192 18.47 2.54 -4.01
C VAL A 192 17.69 1.24 -4.05
N ALA A 193 17.99 0.40 -5.04
CA ALA A 193 17.25 -0.82 -5.33
C ALA A 193 18.18 -2.04 -5.23
N ASN A 194 17.86 -2.97 -4.33
CA ASN A 194 18.69 -4.15 -4.05
C ASN A 194 17.88 -5.42 -4.23
N MET A 195 18.50 -6.43 -4.85
CA MET A 195 17.99 -7.79 -4.90
C MET A 195 19.05 -8.72 -4.31
N ARG A 196 18.68 -9.47 -3.27
CA ARG A 196 19.55 -10.48 -2.66
C ARG A 196 19.08 -11.86 -3.11
N PRO A 197 19.93 -12.64 -3.80
CA PRO A 197 19.59 -14.00 -4.20
C PRO A 197 19.39 -14.87 -2.95
N GLY A 198 18.49 -15.84 -3.04
CA GLY A 198 18.10 -16.71 -1.94
C GLY A 198 16.73 -17.35 -2.20
N VAL A 199 16.28 -18.19 -1.27
CA VAL A 199 14.91 -18.72 -1.26
C VAL A 199 14.26 -18.27 0.06
N PRO A 200 13.40 -17.24 0.05
CA PRO A 200 13.00 -16.44 -1.10
C PRO A 200 14.07 -15.40 -1.54
N VAL A 201 14.01 -14.97 -2.79
CA VAL A 201 14.75 -13.80 -3.29
C VAL A 201 14.19 -12.57 -2.59
N SER A 202 15.04 -11.86 -1.87
CA SER A 202 14.67 -10.63 -1.17
C SER A 202 14.89 -9.43 -2.06
N GLN A 203 13.89 -8.56 -2.16
CA GLN A 203 13.88 -7.35 -2.97
C GLN A 203 13.61 -6.17 -2.07
N ARG A 204 14.48 -5.15 -2.08
CA ARG A 204 14.31 -3.94 -1.26
C ARG A 204 14.51 -2.70 -2.11
N ILE A 205 13.55 -1.78 -2.03
CA ILE A 205 13.61 -0.45 -2.62
C ILE A 205 13.69 0.54 -1.47
N ALA A 206 14.70 1.41 -1.46
CA ALA A 206 14.85 2.52 -0.52
C ALA A 206 14.87 3.84 -1.29
N PHE A 207 14.17 4.86 -0.80
CA PHE A 207 14.08 6.15 -1.46
C PHE A 207 13.64 7.25 -0.49
N VAL A 208 13.92 8.50 -0.83
CA VAL A 208 13.39 9.68 -0.13
C VAL A 208 12.26 10.25 -0.98
N PRO A 209 10.98 10.16 -0.55
CA PRO A 209 9.89 10.62 -1.36
C PRO A 209 9.82 12.15 -1.41
N GLU A 210 9.50 12.66 -2.59
CA GLU A 210 9.32 14.10 -2.84
C GLU A 210 7.91 14.42 -3.34
N GLY A 211 7.52 15.68 -3.22
CA GLY A 211 6.25 16.20 -3.74
C GLY A 211 5.02 15.41 -3.30
N LYS A 212 4.14 15.10 -4.26
CA LYS A 212 2.88 14.37 -3.99
C LYS A 212 3.09 12.95 -3.47
N LEU A 213 4.19 12.29 -3.86
CA LEU A 213 4.45 10.93 -3.38
C LEU A 213 4.63 10.92 -1.86
N ARG A 214 5.35 11.90 -1.30
CA ARG A 214 5.54 12.02 0.15
C ARG A 214 4.20 12.07 0.89
N GLN A 215 3.25 12.88 0.40
CA GLN A 215 1.93 13.00 1.00
C GLN A 215 1.16 11.67 0.98
N TYR A 216 1.20 10.96 -0.16
CA TYR A 216 0.55 9.65 -0.30
C TYR A 216 1.12 8.62 0.66
N LEU A 217 2.45 8.57 0.82
CA LEU A 217 3.11 7.61 1.72
C LEU A 217 2.91 7.96 3.19
N GLN A 218 3.06 9.23 3.57
CA GLN A 218 2.82 9.69 4.95
C GLN A 218 1.38 9.41 5.40
N ALA A 219 0.40 9.52 4.50
CA ALA A 219 -0.98 9.13 4.80
C ALA A 219 -1.14 7.63 5.12
N GLN A 220 -0.19 6.77 4.75
CA GLN A 220 -0.19 5.35 5.09
C GLN A 220 0.60 5.03 6.37
N ASN A 221 1.42 5.95 6.89
CA ASN A 221 2.27 5.68 8.07
C ASN A 221 1.48 5.10 9.25
N PRO A 222 0.28 5.60 9.62
CA PRO A 222 -0.47 5.00 10.73
C PRO A 222 -0.81 3.52 10.53
N ILE A 223 -1.06 3.09 9.28
CA ILE A 223 -1.31 1.69 8.92
C ILE A 223 -0.02 0.88 9.08
N VAL A 224 1.06 1.38 8.47
CA VAL A 224 2.39 0.72 8.47
C VAL A 224 2.91 0.55 9.90
N ASP A 225 2.82 1.59 10.72
CA ASP A 225 3.28 1.60 12.11
C ASP A 225 2.46 0.63 12.97
N SER A 226 1.14 0.57 12.75
CA SER A 226 0.26 -0.38 13.44
C SER A 226 0.61 -1.82 13.10
N ILE A 227 0.82 -2.13 11.82
CA ILE A 227 1.21 -3.48 11.36
C ILE A 227 2.57 -3.88 11.96
N GLN A 228 3.55 -2.98 11.94
CA GLN A 228 4.88 -3.25 12.51
C GLN A 228 4.84 -3.46 14.02
N ALA A 229 4.09 -2.64 14.76
CA ALA A 229 3.93 -2.79 16.20
C ALA A 229 3.27 -4.13 16.57
N ARG A 230 2.30 -4.60 15.78
CA ARG A 230 1.65 -5.91 15.96
C ARG A 230 2.60 -7.07 15.65
N ASN A 231 3.29 -7.02 14.51
CA ASN A 231 4.30 -8.01 14.14
C ASN A 231 5.40 -8.14 15.22
N ALA A 232 5.84 -7.01 15.80
CA ALA A 232 6.85 -7.00 16.87
C ALA A 232 6.36 -7.64 18.18
N ARG A 233 5.05 -7.68 18.44
CA ARG A 233 4.47 -8.37 19.61
C ARG A 233 4.34 -9.86 19.39
N ARG A 234 4.01 -10.31 18.17
CA ARG A 234 3.91 -11.73 17.82
C ARG A 234 5.26 -12.46 17.89
N ASN A 235 6.35 -11.75 17.60
CA ASN A 235 7.71 -12.32 17.57
C ASN A 235 8.44 -12.25 18.93
N ARG A 236 7.76 -11.87 20.02
CA ARG A 236 8.28 -11.90 21.40
C ARG A 236 7.74 -13.11 22.13
#